data_AF-A0A971P2W6-F1
#
_entry.id   AF-A0A971P2W6-F1
#
_cell.length_a   1.000
_cell.length_b   1.000
_cell.length_c   1.000
_cell.angle_alpha   90.00
_cell.angle_beta   90.00
_cell.angle_gamma   90.00
#
_symmetry.space_group_name_H-M   'P 1'
#
loop_
_entity.id
_entity.type
_entity.pdbx_description
1 polymer ?
#
loop_
_entity_poly.entity_id
_entity_poly.type
_entity_poly.pdbx_seq_one_letter_code
_entity_poly.pdbx_strand_id
1 'polypeptide(L)'
;MMTTQRLLKRIHILGTAWFTCCAAALLVISLRQAGFRWWVIFSISGYSAVLFAFLLTFYLFALYRGVARAQYAQEHPLSTSPAYLFFYDSAPFWGAVAGLFCSFDIPDWTLSARMVAEGTLGMTFMTWVILDSVVGGVESILPKSVRHRTERIAKANAEKERIQRENAALLASLEQSEKILRGQWEAAFRDIAAELAGLYCGGKGEPGLARQRTAEAGAKAWRTGKIACMRFVHQMIREEMSRHPSGHCVDYAAVWWDGIGSWRRPEELATSLLICQSL
;
A
#
# COMPACT_ATOMS: atom_id res chain seq x y z
N MET A 1 -28.31 -32.58 8.98
CA MET A 1 -28.54 -31.47 8.01
C MET A 1 -27.20 -30.81 7.67
N MET A 2 -26.75 -30.86 6.42
CA MET A 2 -25.61 -30.06 5.98
C MET A 2 -26.05 -28.60 5.83
N THR A 3 -25.29 -27.65 6.37
CA THR A 3 -25.57 -26.23 6.17
C THR A 3 -25.25 -25.84 4.73
N THR A 4 -26.07 -24.99 4.11
CA THR A 4 -25.91 -24.53 2.72
C THR A 4 -24.50 -24.00 2.42
N GLN A 5 -23.87 -23.34 3.40
CA GLN A 5 -22.49 -22.87 3.31
C GLN A 5 -21.46 -24.01 3.17
N ARG A 6 -21.63 -25.11 3.90
CA ARG A 6 -20.73 -26.28 3.79
C ARG A 6 -20.90 -26.97 2.43
N LEU A 7 -22.12 -27.01 1.90
CA LEU A 7 -22.39 -27.54 0.57
C LEU A 7 -21.71 -26.71 -0.52
N LEU A 8 -21.93 -25.38 -0.52
CA LEU A 8 -21.29 -24.45 -1.46
C LEU A 8 -19.76 -24.55 -1.41
N LYS A 9 -19.18 -24.61 -0.21
CA LYS A 9 -17.72 -24.77 -0.05
C LYS A 9 -17.20 -26.06 -0.68
N ARG A 10 -17.92 -27.18 -0.54
CA ARG A 10 -17.53 -28.46 -1.15
C ARG A 10 -17.62 -28.41 -2.67
N ILE A 11 -18.73 -27.89 -3.21
CA ILE A 11 -18.92 -27.73 -4.66
C ILE A 11 -17.82 -26.85 -5.23
N HIS A 12 -17.51 -25.74 -4.57
CA HIS A 12 -16.42 -24.85 -4.97
C HIS A 12 -15.06 -25.55 -5.01
N ILE A 13 -14.69 -26.31 -3.98
CA ILE A 13 -13.41 -27.04 -3.92
C ILE A 13 -13.35 -28.07 -5.06
N LEU A 14 -14.41 -28.87 -5.22
CA LEU A 14 -14.48 -29.89 -6.26
C LEU A 14 -14.45 -29.27 -7.67
N GLY A 15 -15.20 -28.20 -7.89
CA GLY A 15 -15.26 -27.50 -9.17
C GLY A 15 -13.93 -26.87 -9.53
N THR A 16 -13.23 -26.28 -8.55
CA THR A 16 -11.89 -25.70 -8.75
C THR A 16 -10.84 -26.77 -9.05
N ALA A 17 -10.87 -27.90 -8.31
CA ALA A 17 -9.98 -29.02 -8.59
C ALA A 17 -10.24 -29.60 -9.99
N TRP A 18 -11.51 -29.83 -10.34
CA TRP A 18 -11.92 -30.32 -11.66
C TRP A 18 -11.48 -29.40 -12.80
N PHE A 19 -11.76 -28.10 -12.67
CA PHE A 19 -11.34 -27.08 -13.62
C PHE A 19 -9.82 -27.08 -13.81
N THR A 20 -9.06 -27.11 -12.71
CA THR A 20 -7.59 -27.12 -12.74
C THR A 20 -7.07 -28.37 -13.46
N CYS A 21 -7.65 -29.55 -13.19
CA CYS A 21 -7.30 -30.79 -13.89
C CYS A 21 -7.59 -30.70 -15.40
N CYS A 22 -8.78 -30.23 -15.79
CA CYS A 22 -9.15 -30.08 -17.20
C CYS A 22 -8.20 -29.13 -17.94
N ALA A 23 -7.92 -27.99 -17.33
CA ALA A 23 -7.08 -26.99 -17.95
C ALA A 23 -5.60 -27.41 -18.01
N ALA A 24 -5.08 -28.09 -16.98
CA ALA A 24 -3.75 -28.70 -17.01
C ALA A 24 -3.65 -29.78 -18.11
N ALA A 25 -4.68 -30.61 -18.28
CA ALA A 25 -4.72 -31.60 -19.34
C ALA A 25 -4.68 -30.95 -20.73
N LEU A 26 -5.50 -29.92 -20.97
CA LEU A 26 -5.48 -29.16 -22.23
C LEU A 26 -4.15 -28.47 -22.48
N LEU A 27 -3.52 -27.93 -21.43
CA LEU A 27 -2.20 -27.33 -21.52
C LEU A 27 -1.16 -28.36 -21.95
N VAL A 28 -1.13 -29.54 -21.32
CA VAL A 28 -0.20 -30.62 -21.68
C VAL A 28 -0.42 -31.10 -23.11
N ILE A 29 -1.67 -31.29 -23.53
CA ILE A 29 -2.01 -31.66 -24.91
C ILE A 29 -1.53 -30.60 -25.89
N SER A 30 -1.77 -29.32 -25.59
CA SER A 30 -1.37 -28.19 -26.43
C SER A 30 0.16 -28.10 -26.55
N LEU A 31 0.89 -28.27 -25.44
CA LEU A 31 2.36 -28.30 -25.43
C LEU A 31 2.93 -29.45 -26.25
N ARG A 32 2.32 -30.64 -26.15
CA ARG A 32 2.72 -31.81 -26.94
C ARG A 32 2.48 -31.59 -28.43
N GLN A 33 1.34 -31.00 -28.81
CA GLN A 33 1.03 -30.68 -30.21
C GLN A 33 1.96 -29.60 -30.78
N ALA A 34 2.36 -28.62 -29.97
CA ALA A 34 3.31 -27.58 -30.37
C ALA A 34 4.77 -28.09 -30.51
N GLY A 35 5.05 -29.36 -30.17
CA GLY A 35 6.37 -29.98 -30.33
C GLY A 35 7.49 -29.26 -29.58
N PHE A 36 7.19 -28.63 -28.44
CA PHE A 36 8.13 -27.79 -27.66
C PHE A 36 8.78 -26.64 -28.46
N ARG A 37 8.22 -26.25 -29.61
CA ARG A 37 8.65 -25.04 -30.33
C ARG A 37 8.05 -23.81 -29.64
N TRP A 38 8.72 -23.35 -28.59
CA TRP A 38 8.32 -22.21 -27.75
C TRP A 38 7.95 -20.95 -28.53
N TRP A 39 8.53 -20.73 -29.72
CA TRP A 39 8.22 -19.61 -30.60
C TRP A 39 6.79 -19.64 -31.19
N VAL A 40 6.18 -20.81 -31.34
CA VAL A 40 4.78 -20.95 -31.84
C VAL A 40 3.76 -20.67 -30.74
N ILE A 41 4.14 -20.88 -29.47
CA ILE A 41 3.30 -20.60 -28.29
C ILE A 41 3.07 -19.09 -28.10
N PHE A 42 3.92 -18.23 -28.70
CA PHE A 42 3.78 -16.77 -28.67
C PHE A 42 3.16 -16.15 -29.93
N SER A 43 2.80 -16.97 -30.93
CA SER A 43 1.98 -16.49 -32.05
C SER A 43 0.52 -16.39 -31.59
N ILE A 44 -0.21 -15.35 -32.00
CA ILE A 44 -1.66 -15.17 -31.73
C ILE A 44 -2.52 -16.36 -32.24
N SER A 45 -1.94 -17.32 -32.96
CA SER A 45 -2.60 -18.54 -33.41
C SER A 45 -2.98 -19.47 -32.23
N GLY A 46 -4.25 -19.42 -31.81
CA GLY A 46 -5.02 -20.47 -31.14
C GLY A 46 -4.51 -20.97 -29.77
N TYR A 47 -3.31 -21.57 -29.72
CA TYR A 47 -2.73 -22.18 -28.53
C TYR A 47 -2.31 -21.14 -27.48
N SER A 48 -1.82 -19.98 -27.92
CA SER A 48 -1.52 -18.83 -27.05
C SER A 48 -2.79 -18.25 -26.42
N ALA A 49 -3.91 -18.25 -27.15
CA ALA A 49 -5.19 -17.80 -26.65
C ALA A 49 -5.72 -18.69 -25.52
N VAL A 50 -5.51 -20.01 -25.60
CA VAL A 50 -5.86 -20.95 -24.52
C VAL A 50 -5.02 -20.70 -23.27
N LEU A 51 -3.71 -20.52 -23.42
CA LEU A 51 -2.81 -20.21 -22.31
C LEU A 51 -3.13 -18.85 -21.68
N PHE A 52 -3.37 -17.83 -22.51
CA PHE A 52 -3.78 -16.50 -22.08
C PHE A 52 -5.13 -16.55 -21.35
N ALA A 53 -6.14 -17.21 -21.93
CA ALA A 53 -7.44 -17.39 -21.29
C ALA A 53 -7.29 -18.14 -19.96
N PHE A 54 -6.45 -19.16 -19.88
CA PHE A 54 -6.16 -19.89 -18.65
C PHE A 54 -5.54 -19.00 -17.58
N LEU A 55 -4.47 -18.27 -17.92
CA LEU A 55 -3.79 -17.35 -17.01
C LEU A 55 -4.69 -16.20 -16.58
N LEU A 56 -5.46 -15.62 -17.52
CA LEU A 56 -6.45 -14.58 -17.25
C LEU A 56 -7.54 -15.10 -16.31
N THR A 57 -8.02 -16.33 -16.53
CA THR A 57 -9.04 -16.97 -15.68
C THR A 57 -8.51 -17.19 -14.26
N PHE A 58 -7.26 -17.66 -14.12
CA PHE A 58 -6.59 -17.78 -12.82
C PHE A 58 -6.35 -16.43 -12.15
N TYR A 59 -5.94 -15.42 -12.90
CA TYR A 59 -5.71 -14.06 -12.40
C TYR A 59 -7.00 -13.42 -11.90
N LEU A 60 -8.06 -13.45 -12.71
CA LEU A 60 -9.37 -12.92 -12.34
C LEU A 60 -9.96 -13.68 -11.15
N PHE A 61 -9.81 -15.00 -11.11
CA PHE A 61 -10.21 -15.78 -9.94
C PHE A 61 -9.50 -15.33 -8.67
N ALA A 62 -8.17 -15.18 -8.70
CA ALA A 62 -7.39 -14.78 -7.54
C ALA A 62 -7.76 -13.36 -7.06
N LEU A 63 -7.93 -12.42 -7.99
CA LEU A 63 -8.20 -11.02 -7.69
C LEU A 63 -9.63 -10.80 -7.19
N TYR A 64 -10.64 -11.35 -7.87
CA TYR A 64 -12.05 -11.12 -7.52
C TYR A 64 -12.53 -11.97 -6.34
N ARG A 65 -12.06 -13.21 -6.18
CA ARG A 65 -12.48 -14.05 -5.03
C ARG A 65 -11.69 -13.81 -3.75
N GLY A 66 -10.44 -13.36 -3.82
CA GLY A 66 -9.58 -13.21 -2.64
C GLY A 66 -9.87 -11.97 -1.79
N VAL A 67 -10.23 -10.85 -2.42
CA VAL A 67 -10.21 -9.53 -1.74
C VAL A 67 -11.62 -8.99 -1.44
N ALA A 68 -12.65 -9.29 -2.25
CA ALA A 68 -13.90 -8.52 -2.22
C ALA A 68 -15.08 -9.18 -1.46
N ARG A 69 -15.08 -10.51 -1.26
CA ARG A 69 -16.33 -11.24 -0.96
C ARG A 69 -16.95 -10.94 0.42
N ALA A 70 -16.13 -10.67 1.44
CA ALA A 70 -16.62 -10.42 2.79
C ALA A 70 -17.01 -8.95 3.03
N GLN A 71 -16.37 -8.02 2.31
CA GLN A 71 -16.48 -6.60 2.60
C GLN A 71 -17.68 -5.94 1.91
N TYR A 72 -18.21 -6.54 0.85
CA TYR A 72 -19.24 -5.94 -0.01
C TYR A 72 -20.52 -6.77 -0.16
N ALA A 73 -20.79 -7.71 0.76
CA ALA A 73 -21.98 -8.57 0.68
C ALA A 73 -23.31 -7.78 0.62
N GLN A 74 -23.35 -6.58 1.21
CA GLN A 74 -24.51 -5.69 1.17
C GLN A 74 -24.58 -4.84 -0.11
N GLU A 75 -23.45 -4.60 -0.78
CA GLU A 75 -23.39 -3.84 -2.05
C GLU A 75 -23.74 -4.72 -3.25
N HIS A 76 -23.67 -6.04 -3.13
CA HIS A 76 -23.81 -7.00 -4.24
C HIS A 76 -24.88 -8.07 -3.97
N PRO A 77 -26.18 -7.73 -3.96
CA PRO A 77 -27.24 -8.64 -3.55
C PRO A 77 -27.46 -9.83 -4.51
N LEU A 78 -27.12 -9.70 -5.79
CA LEU A 78 -27.30 -10.75 -6.79
C LEU A 78 -26.12 -11.73 -6.77
N SER A 79 -24.88 -11.21 -6.84
CA SER A 79 -23.67 -12.03 -6.90
C SER A 79 -23.31 -12.67 -5.55
N THR A 80 -23.90 -12.19 -4.45
CA THR A 80 -23.81 -12.84 -3.13
C THR A 80 -24.98 -13.78 -2.83
N SER A 81 -26.00 -13.84 -3.71
CA SER A 81 -27.15 -14.71 -3.49
C SER A 81 -26.74 -16.19 -3.54
N PRO A 82 -27.31 -17.07 -2.69
CA PRO A 82 -26.96 -18.49 -2.70
C PRO A 82 -27.21 -19.18 -4.05
N ALA A 83 -28.21 -18.73 -4.80
CA ALA A 83 -28.53 -19.24 -6.13
C ALA A 83 -27.42 -18.90 -7.15
N TYR A 84 -26.97 -17.64 -7.16
CA TYR A 84 -25.86 -17.23 -8.01
C TYR A 84 -24.58 -17.98 -7.65
N LEU A 85 -24.26 -18.04 -6.35
CA LEU A 85 -23.07 -18.74 -5.86
C LEU A 85 -23.07 -20.22 -6.25
N PHE A 86 -24.22 -20.89 -6.14
CA PHE A 86 -24.35 -22.29 -6.55
C PHE A 86 -24.13 -22.45 -8.06
N PHE A 87 -24.77 -21.63 -8.89
CA PHE A 87 -24.60 -21.67 -10.34
C PHE A 87 -23.14 -21.40 -10.72
N TYR A 88 -22.56 -20.34 -10.15
CA TYR A 88 -21.19 -19.91 -10.40
C TYR A 88 -20.16 -20.97 -9.98
N ASP A 89 -20.32 -21.58 -8.80
CA ASP A 89 -19.42 -22.61 -8.30
C ASP A 89 -19.59 -23.94 -9.06
N SER A 90 -20.76 -24.22 -9.64
CA SER A 90 -21.05 -25.43 -10.42
C SER A 90 -20.77 -25.30 -11.93
N ALA A 91 -20.45 -24.10 -12.43
CA ALA A 91 -20.17 -23.83 -13.84
C ALA A 91 -19.17 -24.81 -14.51
N PRO A 92 -18.06 -25.23 -13.86
CA PRO A 92 -17.16 -26.23 -14.44
C PRO A 92 -17.85 -27.55 -14.75
N PHE A 93 -18.77 -28.00 -13.89
CA PHE A 93 -19.51 -29.26 -14.09
C PHE A 93 -20.53 -29.14 -15.21
N TRP A 94 -21.21 -27.99 -15.33
CA TRP A 94 -22.11 -27.72 -16.46
C TRP A 94 -21.34 -27.73 -17.79
N GLY A 95 -20.13 -27.17 -17.80
CA GLY A 95 -19.26 -27.25 -18.96
C GLY A 95 -18.83 -28.67 -19.31
N ALA A 96 -18.52 -29.49 -18.30
CA ALA A 96 -18.21 -30.90 -18.50
C ALA A 96 -19.39 -31.68 -19.09
N VAL A 97 -20.60 -31.46 -18.57
CA VAL A 97 -21.85 -32.05 -19.08
C VAL A 97 -22.09 -31.62 -20.53
N ALA A 98 -21.91 -30.33 -20.85
CA ALA A 98 -22.02 -29.84 -22.23
C ALA A 98 -21.02 -30.55 -23.17
N GLY A 99 -19.77 -30.72 -22.74
CA GLY A 99 -18.76 -31.46 -23.51
C GLY A 99 -19.09 -32.95 -23.69
N LEU A 100 -19.71 -33.59 -22.70
CA LEU A 100 -20.23 -34.96 -22.83
C LEU A 100 -21.35 -35.04 -23.87
N PHE A 101 -22.29 -34.10 -23.86
CA PHE A 101 -23.35 -34.05 -24.89
C PHE A 101 -22.78 -33.85 -26.30
N CYS A 102 -21.77 -33.00 -26.46
CA CYS A 102 -21.09 -32.80 -27.73
C CYS A 102 -20.34 -34.05 -28.24
N SER A 103 -20.00 -34.99 -27.34
CA SER A 103 -19.23 -36.20 -27.67
C SER A 103 -20.04 -37.49 -27.63
N PHE A 104 -21.37 -37.41 -27.53
CA PHE A 104 -22.25 -38.56 -27.31
C PHE A 104 -22.11 -39.68 -28.37
N ASP A 105 -21.82 -39.34 -29.63
CA ASP A 105 -21.68 -40.30 -30.73
C ASP A 105 -20.22 -40.53 -31.16
N ILE A 106 -19.26 -40.09 -30.34
CA ILE A 106 -17.83 -40.19 -30.65
C ILE A 106 -17.24 -41.39 -29.90
N PRO A 107 -16.83 -42.47 -30.60
CA PRO A 107 -16.29 -43.67 -29.96
C PRO A 107 -14.87 -43.48 -29.40
N ASP A 108 -14.16 -42.42 -29.80
CA ASP A 108 -12.82 -42.11 -29.31
C ASP A 108 -12.86 -41.41 -27.95
N TRP A 109 -12.51 -42.15 -26.90
CA TRP A 109 -12.46 -41.65 -25.53
C TRP A 109 -11.52 -40.45 -25.35
N THR A 110 -10.45 -40.35 -26.13
CA THR A 110 -9.50 -39.24 -26.02
C THR A 110 -10.09 -37.95 -26.53
N LEU A 111 -10.84 -38.02 -27.64
CA LEU A 111 -11.55 -36.89 -28.22
C LEU A 111 -12.70 -36.46 -27.32
N SER A 112 -13.44 -37.41 -26.74
CA SER A 112 -14.51 -37.13 -25.78
C SER A 112 -13.97 -36.46 -24.51
N ALA A 113 -12.87 -36.97 -23.93
CA ALA A 113 -12.22 -36.35 -22.78
C ALA A 113 -11.73 -34.92 -23.07
N ARG A 114 -11.23 -34.67 -24.29
CA ARG A 114 -10.85 -33.33 -24.74
C ARG A 114 -12.05 -32.39 -24.83
N MET A 115 -13.17 -32.83 -25.41
CA MET A 115 -14.40 -32.02 -25.50
C MET A 115 -14.97 -31.68 -24.12
N VAL A 116 -14.89 -32.60 -23.16
CA VAL A 116 -15.26 -32.34 -21.75
C VAL A 116 -14.38 -31.26 -21.13
N ALA A 117 -13.06 -31.34 -21.35
CA ALA A 117 -12.14 -30.35 -20.82
C ALA A 117 -12.34 -28.97 -21.47
N GLU A 118 -12.54 -28.92 -22.79
CA GLU A 118 -12.83 -27.68 -23.54
C GLU A 118 -14.17 -27.07 -23.10
N GLY A 119 -15.22 -27.88 -22.94
CA GLY A 119 -16.51 -27.43 -22.42
C GLY A 119 -16.42 -26.89 -20.99
N THR A 120 -15.67 -27.57 -20.11
CA THR A 120 -15.38 -27.11 -18.74
C THR A 120 -14.73 -25.73 -18.75
N LEU A 121 -13.68 -25.54 -19.57
CA LEU A 121 -12.95 -24.28 -19.65
C LEU A 121 -13.82 -23.17 -20.25
N GLY A 122 -14.52 -23.45 -21.35
CA GLY A 122 -15.41 -22.50 -22.02
C GLY A 122 -16.54 -22.01 -21.12
N MET A 123 -17.24 -22.92 -20.44
CA MET A 123 -18.34 -22.56 -19.54
C MET A 123 -17.85 -21.74 -18.32
N THR A 124 -16.70 -22.13 -17.77
CA THR A 124 -16.10 -21.40 -16.64
C THR A 124 -15.71 -19.99 -17.07
N PHE A 125 -15.06 -19.84 -18.23
CA PHE A 125 -14.70 -18.54 -18.79
C PHE A 125 -15.94 -17.67 -19.06
N MET A 126 -16.96 -18.20 -19.72
CA MET A 126 -18.21 -17.48 -19.97
C MET A 126 -18.85 -16.98 -18.68
N THR A 127 -18.86 -17.82 -17.64
CA THR A 127 -19.44 -17.47 -16.34
C THR A 127 -18.61 -16.41 -15.61
N TRP A 128 -17.28 -16.54 -15.58
CA TRP A 128 -16.43 -15.64 -14.80
C TRP A 128 -16.11 -14.32 -15.51
N VAL A 129 -16.11 -14.29 -16.84
CA VAL A 129 -15.78 -13.08 -17.60
C VAL A 129 -17.03 -12.36 -18.04
N ILE A 130 -17.97 -13.07 -18.68
CA ILE A 130 -19.15 -12.42 -19.25
C ILE A 130 -20.23 -12.25 -18.18
N LEU A 131 -20.63 -13.33 -17.51
CA LEU A 131 -21.74 -13.27 -16.57
C LEU A 131 -21.42 -12.37 -15.36
N ASP A 132 -20.23 -12.49 -14.76
CA ASP A 132 -19.81 -11.59 -13.67
C ASP A 132 -19.82 -10.11 -14.09
N SER A 133 -19.33 -9.79 -15.29
CA SER A 133 -19.34 -8.41 -15.79
C SER A 133 -20.77 -7.88 -15.99
N VAL A 134 -21.65 -8.69 -16.55
CA VAL A 134 -23.06 -8.33 -16.75
C VAL A 134 -23.77 -8.18 -15.39
N VAL A 135 -23.57 -9.11 -14.47
CA VAL A 135 -24.19 -9.07 -13.14
C VAL A 135 -23.66 -7.88 -12.35
N GLY A 136 -22.36 -7.61 -12.37
CA GLY A 136 -21.78 -6.42 -11.75
C GLY A 136 -22.34 -5.12 -12.34
N GLY A 137 -22.53 -5.07 -13.66
CA GLY A 137 -23.19 -3.97 -14.35
C GLY A 137 -24.64 -3.77 -13.88
N VAL A 138 -25.43 -4.85 -13.83
CA VAL A 138 -26.82 -4.81 -13.33
C VAL A 138 -26.86 -4.39 -11.85
N GLU A 139 -25.96 -4.92 -11.02
CA GLU A 139 -25.87 -4.55 -9.61
C GLU A 139 -25.56 -3.08 -9.41
N SER A 140 -24.72 -2.49 -10.26
CA SER A 140 -24.38 -1.07 -10.18
C SER A 140 -25.56 -0.13 -10.41
N ILE A 141 -26.63 -0.61 -11.06
CA ILE A 141 -27.86 0.15 -11.33
C ILE A 141 -28.89 -0.07 -10.21
N LEU A 142 -28.75 -1.13 -9.41
CA LEU A 142 -29.71 -1.44 -8.34
C LEU A 142 -29.69 -0.35 -7.26
N PRO A 143 -30.86 0.21 -6.89
CA PRO A 143 -30.93 1.32 -5.93
C PRO A 143 -30.39 0.94 -4.55
N LYS A 144 -30.52 -0.32 -4.14
CA LYS A 144 -29.96 -0.84 -2.88
C LYS A 144 -28.42 -0.84 -2.90
N SER A 145 -27.82 -1.26 -4.02
CA SER A 145 -26.36 -1.25 -4.18
C SER A 145 -25.81 0.17 -4.17
N VAL A 146 -26.42 1.07 -4.95
CA VAL A 146 -26.04 2.49 -5.03
C VAL A 146 -26.11 3.16 -3.66
N ARG A 147 -27.18 2.89 -2.89
CA ARG A 147 -27.34 3.44 -1.54
C ARG A 147 -26.21 2.99 -0.60
N HIS A 148 -25.93 1.69 -0.52
CA HIS A 148 -24.87 1.18 0.35
C HIS A 148 -23.49 1.69 -0.04
N ARG A 149 -23.20 1.75 -1.35
CA ARG A 149 -21.96 2.34 -1.86
C ARG A 149 -21.82 3.81 -1.47
N THR A 150 -22.90 4.58 -1.60
CA THR A 150 -22.92 6.01 -1.21
C THR A 150 -22.71 6.18 0.29
N GLU A 151 -23.37 5.36 1.12
CA GLU A 151 -23.21 5.36 2.57
C GLU A 151 -21.76 5.02 2.99
N ARG A 152 -21.12 4.04 2.35
CA ARG A 152 -19.71 3.70 2.61
C ARG A 152 -18.78 4.85 2.24
N ILE A 153 -18.95 5.44 1.06
CA ILE A 153 -18.14 6.58 0.62
C ILE A 153 -18.33 7.77 1.57
N ALA A 154 -19.58 8.05 1.98
CA ALA A 154 -19.87 9.10 2.94
C ALA A 154 -19.18 8.86 4.30
N LYS A 155 -19.21 7.63 4.82
CA LYS A 155 -18.49 7.25 6.06
C LYS A 155 -16.98 7.40 5.92
N ALA A 156 -16.41 6.95 4.81
CA ALA A 156 -14.96 7.06 4.56
C ALA A 156 -14.53 8.53 4.45
N ASN A 157 -15.33 9.37 3.79
CA ASN A 157 -15.07 10.81 3.69
C ASN A 157 -15.20 11.51 5.06
N ALA A 158 -16.24 11.19 5.83
CA ALA A 158 -16.42 11.75 7.17
C ALA A 158 -15.26 11.38 8.12
N GLU A 159 -14.76 10.15 8.03
CA GLU A 159 -13.59 9.70 8.79
C GLU A 159 -12.33 10.45 8.38
N LYS A 160 -12.10 10.60 7.06
CA LYS A 160 -10.98 11.37 6.53
C LYS A 160 -11.02 12.82 7.01
N GLU A 161 -12.19 13.46 6.99
CA GLU A 161 -12.37 14.82 7.48
C GLU A 161 -12.16 14.93 9.00
N ARG A 162 -12.51 13.90 9.77
CA ARG A 162 -12.22 13.84 11.21
C ARG A 162 -10.71 13.81 11.45
N ILE A 163 -10.00 12.88 10.80
CA ILE A 163 -8.54 12.74 10.91
C ILE A 163 -7.84 14.02 10.48
N GLN A 164 -8.30 14.66 9.39
CA GLN A 164 -7.74 15.93 8.94
C GLN A 164 -7.92 17.05 9.97
N ARG A 165 -9.08 17.15 10.61
CA ARG A 165 -9.33 18.14 11.68
C ARG A 165 -8.49 17.88 12.91
N GLU A 166 -8.38 16.63 13.34
CA GLU A 166 -7.55 16.23 14.49
C GLU A 166 -6.07 16.52 14.23
N ASN A 167 -5.57 16.19 13.04
CA ASN A 167 -4.20 16.50 12.64
C ASN A 167 -3.95 18.00 12.56
N ALA A 168 -4.88 18.78 12.00
CA ALA A 168 -4.77 20.24 11.95
C ALA A 168 -4.74 20.87 13.34
N ALA A 169 -5.59 20.40 14.26
CA ALA A 169 -5.60 20.87 15.65
C ALA A 169 -4.30 20.49 16.38
N LEU A 170 -3.81 19.27 16.18
CA LEU A 170 -2.54 18.82 16.75
C LEU A 170 -1.37 19.67 16.25
N LEU A 171 -1.28 19.91 14.94
CA LEU A 171 -0.24 20.76 14.34
C LEU A 171 -0.27 22.18 14.90
N ALA A 172 -1.45 22.79 15.04
CA ALA A 172 -1.58 24.12 15.63
C ALA A 172 -1.10 24.14 17.11
N SER A 173 -1.43 23.10 17.88
CA SER A 173 -0.98 23.00 19.27
C SER A 173 0.53 22.80 19.40
N LEU A 174 1.14 22.05 18.48
CA LEU A 174 2.59 21.84 18.42
C LEU A 174 3.31 23.13 18.01
N GLU A 175 2.78 23.85 17.02
CA GLU A 175 3.36 25.13 16.58
C GLU A 175 3.32 26.17 17.71
N GLN A 176 2.22 26.25 18.46
CA GLN A 176 2.13 27.15 19.61
C GLN A 176 3.10 26.75 20.72
N SER A 177 3.22 25.45 21.01
CA SER A 177 4.16 24.95 22.00
C SER A 177 5.61 25.22 21.59
N GLU A 178 5.93 25.06 20.30
CA GLU A 178 7.26 25.35 19.76
C GLU A 178 7.58 26.85 19.86
N LYS A 179 6.63 27.74 19.54
CA LYS A 179 6.81 29.20 19.70
C LYS A 179 7.11 29.59 21.14
N ILE A 180 6.40 29.00 22.11
CA ILE A 180 6.65 29.25 23.54
C ILE A 180 8.05 28.76 23.93
N LEU A 181 8.43 27.54 23.53
CA LEU A 181 9.75 26.98 23.81
C LEU A 181 10.88 27.81 23.20
N ARG A 182 10.72 28.25 21.95
CA ARG A 182 11.69 29.14 21.28
C ARG A 182 11.84 30.46 22.02
N GLY A 183 10.75 31.08 22.46
CA GLY A 183 10.81 32.31 23.27
C GLY A 183 11.54 32.11 24.61
N GLN A 184 11.31 30.97 25.28
CA GLN A 184 12.04 30.62 26.51
C GLN A 184 13.53 30.39 26.26
N TRP A 185 13.88 29.69 25.17
CA TRP A 185 15.27 29.47 24.80
C TRP A 185 15.97 30.76 24.41
N GLU A 186 15.31 31.63 23.64
CA GLU A 186 15.86 32.91 23.26
C GLU A 186 16.19 33.75 24.50
N ALA A 187 15.24 33.87 25.45
CA ALA A 187 15.48 34.58 26.71
C ALA A 187 16.62 33.97 27.54
N ALA A 188 16.75 32.63 27.56
CA ALA A 188 17.74 31.92 28.39
C ALA A 188 19.17 31.90 27.80
N PHE A 189 19.31 32.08 26.48
CA PHE A 189 20.57 31.93 25.76
C PHE A 189 21.01 33.17 24.98
N ARG A 190 20.21 34.24 24.89
CA ARG A 190 20.58 35.48 24.18
C ARG A 190 21.93 36.03 24.62
N ASP A 191 22.13 36.23 25.92
CA ASP A 191 23.37 36.81 26.44
C ASP A 191 24.57 35.86 26.21
N ILE A 192 24.35 34.55 26.36
CA ILE A 192 25.37 33.52 26.13
C ILE A 192 25.76 33.47 24.65
N ALA A 193 24.78 33.59 23.74
CA ALA A 193 25.03 33.59 22.31
C ALA A 193 25.85 34.81 21.88
N ALA A 194 25.53 35.99 22.42
CA ALA A 194 26.30 37.21 22.19
C ALA A 194 27.72 37.13 22.77
N GLU A 195 27.89 36.60 24.00
CA GLU A 195 29.19 36.36 24.62
C GLU A 195 30.05 35.42 23.78
N LEU A 196 29.48 34.29 23.33
CA LEU A 196 30.18 33.32 22.49
C LEU A 196 30.53 33.89 21.12
N ALA A 197 29.64 34.64 20.47
CA ALA A 197 29.94 35.30 19.20
C ALA A 197 31.11 36.28 19.34
N GLY A 198 31.16 37.06 20.42
CA GLY A 198 32.29 37.94 20.74
C GLY A 198 33.60 37.17 20.94
N LEU A 199 33.56 36.03 21.63
CA LEU A 199 34.73 35.15 21.79
C LEU A 199 35.18 34.48 20.48
N TYR A 200 34.24 34.17 19.58
CA TYR A 200 34.53 33.47 18.32
C TYR A 200 35.09 34.39 17.24
N CYS A 201 34.69 35.66 17.25
CA CYS A 201 35.16 36.69 16.32
C CYS A 201 36.31 37.55 16.90
N GLY A 202 36.60 37.43 18.20
CA GLY A 202 37.65 38.19 18.88
C GLY A 202 39.05 37.62 18.64
N GLY A 203 39.89 38.31 17.86
CA GLY A 203 41.26 37.89 17.53
C GLY A 203 42.28 37.82 18.68
N LYS A 204 41.87 38.01 19.94
CA LYS A 204 42.72 37.95 21.15
C LYS A 204 42.16 37.06 22.27
N GLY A 205 41.09 36.32 22.03
CA GLY A 205 40.50 35.44 23.04
C GLY A 205 41.41 34.24 23.35
N GLU A 206 41.64 33.93 24.62
CA GLU A 206 42.28 32.68 25.01
C GLU A 206 41.41 31.49 24.53
N PRO A 207 41.95 30.59 23.68
CA PRO A 207 41.18 29.47 23.13
C PRO A 207 40.63 28.53 24.22
N GLY A 208 41.26 28.51 25.41
CA GLY A 208 40.76 27.78 26.58
C GLY A 208 39.43 28.32 27.11
N LEU A 209 39.28 29.64 27.18
CA LEU A 209 38.06 30.29 27.68
C LEU A 209 36.88 30.08 26.71
N ALA A 210 37.13 30.23 25.40
CA ALA A 210 36.14 29.94 24.37
C ALA A 210 35.67 28.48 24.45
N ARG A 211 36.59 27.53 24.67
CA ARG A 211 36.27 26.10 24.81
C ARG A 211 35.39 25.81 26.01
N GLN A 212 35.77 26.33 27.17
CA GLN A 212 35.01 26.12 28.40
C GLN A 212 33.58 26.68 28.27
N ARG A 213 33.44 27.93 27.82
CA ARG A 213 32.12 28.58 27.69
C ARG A 213 31.24 27.91 26.64
N THR A 214 31.82 27.43 25.54
CA THR A 214 31.09 26.68 24.52
C THR A 214 30.59 25.34 25.06
N ALA A 215 31.41 24.63 25.85
CA ALA A 215 31.01 23.37 26.46
C ALA A 215 29.90 23.57 27.51
N GLU A 216 30.02 24.60 28.35
CA GLU A 216 29.00 24.97 29.35
C GLU A 216 27.67 25.36 28.69
N ALA A 217 27.72 26.16 27.62
CA ALA A 217 26.54 26.53 26.84
C ALA A 217 25.87 25.30 26.21
N GLY A 218 26.66 24.39 25.61
CA GLY A 218 26.16 23.14 25.05
C GLY A 218 25.52 22.23 26.10
N ALA A 219 26.16 22.08 27.26
CA ALA A 219 25.63 21.29 28.38
C ALA A 219 24.34 21.90 28.96
N LYS A 220 24.24 23.24 29.03
CA LYS A 220 23.02 23.94 29.42
C LYS A 220 21.91 23.71 28.40
N ALA A 221 22.19 23.92 27.10
CA ALA A 221 21.23 23.70 26.01
C ALA A 221 20.72 22.26 25.96
N TRP A 222 21.61 21.27 26.11
CA TRP A 222 21.22 19.86 26.18
C TRP A 222 20.30 19.55 27.36
N ARG A 223 20.57 20.11 28.55
CA ARG A 223 19.70 19.92 29.72
C ARG A 223 18.33 20.58 29.56
N THR A 224 18.28 21.74 28.91
CA THR A 224 17.04 22.52 28.75
C THR A 224 16.13 21.98 27.66
N GLY A 225 16.64 21.63 26.49
CA GLY A 225 15.81 21.19 25.37
C GLY A 225 16.50 20.23 24.41
N LYS A 226 17.48 19.47 24.92
CA LYS A 226 18.20 18.41 24.19
C LYS A 226 18.78 18.95 22.88
N ILE A 227 18.69 18.14 21.83
CA ILE A 227 19.22 18.44 20.50
C ILE A 227 18.56 19.68 19.88
N ALA A 228 17.24 19.85 20.03
CA ALA A 228 16.51 20.96 19.43
C ALA A 228 16.97 22.31 19.98
N CYS A 229 17.17 22.41 21.30
CA CYS A 229 17.71 23.60 21.94
C CYS A 229 19.18 23.86 21.54
N MET A 230 20.02 22.82 21.46
CA MET A 230 21.40 22.98 20.96
C MET A 230 21.45 23.55 19.54
N ARG A 231 20.61 23.06 18.63
CA ARG A 231 20.48 23.60 17.25
C ARG A 231 20.05 25.06 17.27
N PHE A 232 19.04 25.38 18.08
CA PHE A 232 18.54 26.74 18.20
C PHE A 232 19.63 27.71 18.72
N VAL A 233 20.36 27.32 19.76
CA VAL A 233 21.47 28.13 20.30
C VAL A 233 22.61 28.27 19.28
N HIS A 234 22.95 27.21 18.54
CA HIS A 234 23.94 27.30 17.45
C HIS A 234 23.52 28.32 16.39
N GLN A 235 22.24 28.30 15.99
CA GLN A 235 21.69 29.27 15.05
C GLN A 235 21.79 30.71 15.61
N MET A 236 21.42 30.92 16.87
CA MET A 236 21.56 32.24 17.52
C MET A 236 23.01 32.74 17.53
N ILE A 237 23.97 31.87 17.85
CA ILE A 237 25.41 32.23 17.83
C ILE A 237 25.83 32.64 16.43
N ARG A 238 25.42 31.89 15.38
CA ARG A 238 25.72 32.24 13.99
C ARG A 238 25.10 33.57 13.56
N GLU A 239 23.88 33.85 13.99
CA GLU A 239 23.20 35.12 13.71
C GLU A 239 23.97 36.29 14.35
N GLU A 240 24.42 36.18 15.61
CA GLU A 240 25.22 37.22 16.26
C GLU A 240 26.63 37.38 15.65
N MET A 241 27.27 36.27 15.25
CA MET A 241 28.55 36.31 14.52
C MET A 241 28.41 37.05 13.18
N SER A 242 27.30 36.86 12.47
CA SER A 242 27.06 37.53 11.17
C SER A 242 26.92 39.04 11.29
N ARG A 243 26.56 39.55 12.47
CA ARG A 243 26.44 40.98 12.77
C ARG A 243 27.78 41.64 13.11
N HIS A 244 28.85 40.88 13.30
CA HIS A 244 30.17 41.42 13.66
C HIS A 244 30.93 41.89 12.40
N PRO A 245 31.34 43.17 12.31
CA PRO A 245 31.89 43.76 11.09
C PRO A 245 33.38 43.43 10.80
N SER A 246 34.04 42.61 11.63
CA SER A 246 35.50 42.40 11.54
C SER A 246 35.93 40.95 11.77
N GLY A 247 36.58 40.37 10.75
CA GLY A 247 37.67 39.39 10.88
C GLY A 247 37.32 37.96 11.28
N HIS A 248 37.65 36.99 10.42
CA HIS A 248 37.76 35.53 10.65
C HIS A 248 37.11 34.97 11.93
N CYS A 249 35.78 34.92 11.96
CA CYS A 249 35.07 34.18 13.01
C CYS A 249 35.20 32.67 12.78
N VAL A 250 35.54 31.91 13.82
CA VAL A 250 35.61 30.45 13.76
C VAL A 250 34.42 29.85 14.51
N ASP A 251 33.65 28.98 13.86
CA ASP A 251 32.51 28.28 14.47
C ASP A 251 33.00 27.13 15.36
N TYR A 252 33.46 27.49 16.56
CA TYR A 252 33.93 26.52 17.53
C TYR A 252 32.81 25.64 18.10
N ALA A 253 31.56 26.11 18.09
CA ALA A 253 30.40 25.31 18.49
C ALA A 253 30.22 24.11 17.56
N ALA A 254 30.39 24.28 16.25
CA ALA A 254 30.43 23.16 15.32
C ALA A 254 31.50 22.13 15.75
N VAL A 255 32.74 22.57 15.95
CA VAL A 255 33.87 21.68 16.27
C VAL A 255 33.70 20.96 17.62
N TRP A 256 33.26 21.66 18.66
CA TRP A 256 33.27 21.15 20.03
C TRP A 256 31.98 20.49 20.49
N TRP A 257 30.86 20.73 19.80
CA TRP A 257 29.65 19.94 20.01
C TRP A 257 29.60 18.72 19.09
N ASP A 258 30.61 18.52 18.25
CA ASP A 258 30.71 17.32 17.43
C ASP A 258 30.75 16.06 18.32
N GLY A 259 29.91 15.06 18.00
CA GLY A 259 29.71 13.87 18.82
C GLY A 259 28.57 13.93 19.86
N ILE A 260 27.94 15.08 20.10
CA ILE A 260 26.74 15.18 20.97
C ILE A 260 25.47 14.93 20.14
N GLY A 261 25.22 13.67 19.79
CA GLY A 261 24.05 13.27 18.97
C GLY A 261 24.05 13.85 17.54
N SER A 262 22.94 13.70 16.84
CA SER A 262 22.77 14.15 15.43
C SER A 262 22.39 15.63 15.33
N TRP A 263 22.90 16.51 16.21
CA TRP A 263 22.44 17.90 16.26
C TRP A 263 22.70 18.69 14.97
N ARG A 264 23.68 18.31 14.14
CA ARG A 264 23.89 18.96 12.83
C ARG A 264 22.90 18.55 11.74
N ARG A 265 22.20 17.42 11.89
CA ARG A 265 21.22 16.92 10.90
C ARG A 265 19.82 17.10 11.47
N PRO A 266 18.88 17.77 10.82
CA PRO A 266 17.48 17.70 11.23
C PRO A 266 17.10 16.22 11.42
N GLU A 267 16.52 15.86 12.56
CA GLU A 267 15.91 14.53 12.65
C GLU A 267 14.75 14.55 11.65
N GLU A 268 14.79 13.66 10.67
CA GLU A 268 13.75 13.43 9.66
C GLU A 268 12.48 12.82 10.30
N LEU A 269 12.05 13.32 11.46
CA LEU A 269 10.77 12.99 12.06
C LEU A 269 9.60 13.61 11.27
N ALA A 270 9.84 14.64 10.46
CA ALA A 270 8.87 15.14 9.50
C ALA A 270 8.71 14.21 8.29
N THR A 271 9.79 13.54 7.84
CA THR A 271 9.75 12.68 6.66
C THR A 271 9.12 11.32 6.97
N SER A 272 9.28 10.80 8.18
CA SER A 272 8.67 9.52 8.58
C SER A 272 7.15 9.61 8.79
N LEU A 273 6.61 10.78 9.15
CA LEU A 273 5.16 11.02 9.17
C LEU A 273 4.58 11.35 7.77
N LEU A 274 5.36 11.96 6.87
CA LEU A 274 4.95 12.23 5.49
C LEU A 274 4.99 10.97 4.60
N ILE A 275 5.91 10.03 4.83
CA ILE A 275 5.99 8.77 4.07
C ILE A 275 4.81 7.83 4.42
N CYS A 276 4.23 7.93 5.61
CA CYS A 276 2.99 7.23 5.95
C CYS A 276 1.71 7.87 5.36
N GLN A 277 1.80 9.02 4.68
CA GLN A 277 0.67 9.64 3.97
C GLN A 277 0.68 9.36 2.45
N SER A 278 1.70 8.69 1.92
CA SER A 278 1.85 8.40 0.48
C SER A 278 1.83 6.91 0.12
N LEU A 279 1.35 6.04 1.01
CA LEU A 279 1.12 4.61 0.73
C LEU A 279 -0.33 4.21 1.05
#